data_AF-A0A1F5RJ31-F1
#
_entry.id   AF-A0A1F5RJ31-F1
#
_cell.length_a   1.000
_cell.length_b   1.000
_cell.length_c   1.000
_cell.angle_alpha   90.00
_cell.angle_beta   90.00
_cell.angle_gamma   90.00
#
_symmetry.space_group_name_H-M   'P 1'
#
loop_
_entity.id
_entity.type
_entity.pdbx_description
1 polymer ?
#
loop_
_entity_poly.entity_id
_entity_poly.type
_entity_poly.pdbx_seq_one_letter_code
_entity_poly.pdbx_strand_id
1 'polypeptide(L)'
;MTGGAARLLALAAAGVLAASPAGASVTRVPAGDGARQAVAGAAAGDTLVLAAGVHHGPLRIERGLTLRGEAGSVVDGGRRGTVLEIVAPGVVIEDLAVRGSGTRALTIDSGIHVIAAGGVVIRRVRLDDVLYGIYAERATGLVVEDCHLHGRATPGDPSGEGNGIHVWYTPDARLAGNTIDHFQDGIYLSFAHNTLVAHDRLQDNARYGLHTMYCQQNRLVENLFTRNVAGVAIMFSNHLVVEGNDVLHNRGPRTYGLLLRDCSDGEFINNRLVDNTVAIFMDNSNRNRMRGNLIQDNGWGLLMFSSCDGNEFAENNVIHNDYPVALDMRRTNNRFDDGARGNYWSDNAPYDLDDDGVSDVPYSPVTAFAFLSKQYPDLAILARSPAVAALGVAERVIPAMRPSEAVDRFPLLEPVAVSGGGTRRAPRATAPAWATLAGFGALALFGLLGLLRGWRAP
;
A
#
# COMPACT_ATOMS: atom_id res chain seq x y z
N MET A 1 11.61 -4.56 -93.76
CA MET A 1 10.30 -4.63 -93.09
C MET A 1 10.57 -4.92 -91.62
N THR A 2 10.05 -4.07 -90.71
CA THR A 2 9.77 -4.29 -89.27
C THR A 2 10.90 -4.88 -88.39
N GLY A 3 11.40 -4.31 -87.29
CA GLY A 3 10.92 -3.31 -86.34
C GLY A 3 11.45 -3.66 -84.93
N GLY A 4 11.60 -2.67 -84.04
CA GLY A 4 11.82 -2.83 -82.58
C GLY A 4 13.28 -2.67 -82.11
N ALA A 5 13.69 -1.58 -81.45
CA ALA A 5 13.51 -1.27 -80.02
C ALA A 5 14.24 -2.28 -79.10
N ALA A 6 15.06 -1.96 -78.10
CA ALA A 6 15.45 -0.72 -77.45
C ALA A 6 16.67 -1.00 -76.52
N ARG A 7 17.56 0.00 -76.42
CA ARG A 7 18.22 0.55 -75.21
C ARG A 7 18.92 -0.35 -74.16
N LEU A 8 20.21 -0.03 -73.97
CA LEU A 8 20.91 0.32 -72.71
C LEU A 8 20.77 -0.59 -71.48
N LEU A 9 21.89 -1.21 -71.09
CA LEU A 9 22.23 -1.48 -69.69
C LEU A 9 23.72 -1.19 -69.48
N ALA A 10 24.01 0.04 -69.05
CA ALA A 10 25.30 0.48 -68.56
C ALA A 10 25.16 0.80 -67.06
N LEU A 11 26.10 0.28 -66.29
CA LEU A 11 26.58 0.72 -64.98
C LEU A 11 25.56 1.14 -63.90
N ALA A 12 25.46 0.32 -62.86
CA ALA A 12 25.23 0.78 -61.49
C ALA A 12 25.94 -0.15 -60.50
N ALA A 13 27.27 -0.07 -60.47
CA ALA A 13 28.08 -0.58 -59.36
C ALA A 13 28.56 0.64 -58.56
N ALA A 14 27.76 1.06 -57.57
CA ALA A 14 28.15 2.10 -56.63
C ALA A 14 27.50 1.84 -55.26
N GLY A 15 28.36 1.60 -54.27
CA GLY A 15 28.10 1.96 -52.88
C GLY A 15 27.25 1.00 -52.05
N VAL A 16 27.73 -0.21 -51.79
CA VAL A 16 27.43 -0.85 -50.51
C VAL A 16 28.26 -0.10 -49.46
N LEU A 17 27.70 0.98 -48.91
CA LEU A 17 28.17 1.51 -47.64
C LEU A 17 27.91 0.42 -46.61
N ALA A 18 28.99 -0.27 -46.22
CA ALA A 18 29.01 -1.06 -45.01
C ALA A 18 28.67 -0.12 -43.84
N ALA A 19 27.40 -0.11 -43.44
CA ALA A 19 27.00 0.39 -42.14
C ALA A 19 27.72 -0.49 -41.12
N SER A 20 28.87 0.00 -40.65
CA SER A 20 29.54 -0.59 -39.50
C SER A 20 28.51 -0.60 -38.37
N PRO A 21 28.36 -1.70 -37.60
CA PRO A 21 27.56 -1.64 -36.40
C PRO A 21 28.16 -0.53 -35.56
N ALA A 22 27.39 0.56 -35.35
CA ALA A 22 27.81 1.64 -34.48
C ALA A 22 28.01 1.02 -33.10
N GLY A 23 29.27 0.74 -32.75
CA GLY A 23 29.61 0.19 -31.46
C GLY A 23 29.20 1.21 -30.41
N ALA A 24 28.34 0.82 -29.49
CA ALA A 24 28.01 1.61 -28.31
C ALA A 24 29.31 2.07 -27.65
N SER A 25 29.53 3.38 -27.59
CA SER A 25 30.73 3.95 -26.99
C SER A 25 30.54 4.10 -25.49
N VAL A 26 31.63 3.92 -24.73
CA VAL A 26 31.66 4.20 -23.29
C VAL A 26 32.49 5.45 -23.08
N THR A 27 31.84 6.53 -22.62
CA THR A 27 32.49 7.82 -22.39
C THR A 27 32.45 8.16 -20.91
N ARG A 28 33.63 8.36 -20.31
CA ARG A 28 33.75 8.83 -18.93
C ARG A 28 33.68 10.36 -18.89
N VAL A 29 32.78 10.90 -18.08
CA VAL A 29 32.53 12.34 -17.95
C VAL A 29 33.10 12.83 -16.62
N PRO A 30 34.07 13.77 -16.61
CA PRO A 30 34.56 14.40 -15.39
C PRO A 30 33.46 15.20 -14.67
N ALA A 31 33.54 15.31 -13.35
CA ALA A 31 32.67 16.18 -12.56
C ALA A 31 32.77 17.66 -12.99
N GLY A 32 31.68 18.40 -12.82
CA GLY A 32 31.51 19.79 -13.26
C GLY A 32 30.39 19.96 -14.28
N ASP A 33 30.59 20.85 -15.25
CA ASP A 33 29.54 21.26 -16.22
C ASP A 33 29.50 20.41 -17.49
N GLY A 34 30.41 19.43 -17.63
CA GLY A 34 30.57 18.64 -18.86
C GLY A 34 29.43 17.65 -19.16
N ALA A 35 28.66 17.24 -18.14
CA ALA A 35 27.61 16.24 -18.27
C ALA A 35 26.53 16.64 -19.30
N ARG A 36 26.13 17.92 -19.34
CA ARG A 36 25.12 18.39 -20.30
C ARG A 36 25.59 18.23 -21.74
N GLN A 37 26.85 18.58 -22.02
CA GLN A 37 27.42 18.44 -23.36
C GLN A 37 27.62 16.96 -23.73
N ALA A 38 28.04 16.12 -22.78
CA ALA A 38 28.19 14.69 -23.00
C ALA A 38 26.86 14.02 -23.35
N VAL A 39 25.78 14.33 -22.60
CA VAL A 39 24.42 13.83 -22.89
C VAL A 39 23.93 14.30 -24.26
N ALA A 40 24.11 15.57 -24.60
CA ALA A 40 23.70 16.10 -25.90
C ALA A 40 24.49 15.51 -27.09
N GLY A 41 25.75 15.14 -26.87
CA GLY A 41 26.66 14.59 -27.88
C GLY A 41 26.60 13.07 -28.03
N ALA A 42 26.04 12.33 -27.06
CA ALA A 42 25.96 10.88 -27.09
C ALA A 42 25.06 10.37 -28.23
N ALA A 43 25.42 9.23 -28.82
CA ALA A 43 24.61 8.48 -29.76
C ALA A 43 23.69 7.49 -29.02
N ALA A 44 22.67 6.98 -29.73
CA ALA A 44 21.81 5.95 -29.18
C ALA A 44 22.63 4.66 -28.91
N GLY A 45 22.41 4.04 -27.75
CA GLY A 45 23.15 2.87 -27.27
C GLY A 45 24.40 3.21 -26.46
N ASP A 46 24.88 4.45 -26.47
CA ASP A 46 26.08 4.83 -25.72
C ASP A 46 25.90 4.70 -24.19
N THR A 47 27.02 4.54 -23.50
CA THR A 47 27.09 4.60 -22.04
C THR A 47 27.92 5.80 -21.61
N LEU A 48 27.31 6.69 -20.84
CA LEU A 48 27.98 7.81 -20.19
C LEU A 48 28.25 7.46 -18.73
N VAL A 49 29.52 7.40 -18.35
CA VAL A 49 29.96 7.12 -16.98
C VAL A 49 30.32 8.43 -16.28
N LEU A 50 29.48 8.89 -15.35
CA LEU A 50 29.73 10.08 -14.55
C LEU A 50 30.78 9.78 -13.47
N ALA A 51 31.93 10.44 -13.55
CA ALA A 51 32.97 10.32 -12.54
C ALA A 51 32.47 10.79 -11.16
N ALA A 52 33.12 10.32 -10.10
CA ALA A 52 32.82 10.76 -8.73
C ALA A 52 32.87 12.30 -8.61
N GLY A 53 31.90 12.88 -7.90
CA GLY A 53 31.75 14.33 -7.76
C GLY A 53 30.41 14.87 -8.28
N VAL A 54 30.27 16.19 -8.23
CA VAL A 54 29.04 16.89 -8.61
C VAL A 54 29.03 17.21 -10.10
N HIS A 55 27.94 16.87 -10.78
CA HIS A 55 27.64 17.19 -12.17
C HIS A 55 26.45 18.15 -12.19
N HIS A 56 26.61 19.32 -12.81
CA HIS A 56 25.57 20.34 -12.80
C HIS A 56 24.48 20.04 -13.84
N GLY A 57 23.24 19.91 -13.37
CA GLY A 57 22.05 19.75 -14.19
C GLY A 57 21.51 21.07 -14.75
N PRO A 58 20.30 21.06 -15.35
CA PRO A 58 19.53 19.87 -15.69
C PRO A 58 20.19 19.09 -16.84
N LEU A 59 19.92 17.78 -16.89
CA LEU A 59 20.28 16.92 -18.00
C LEU A 59 19.00 16.42 -18.69
N ARG A 60 18.92 16.61 -20.01
CA ARG A 60 17.80 16.17 -20.83
C ARG A 60 18.27 15.08 -21.79
N ILE A 61 17.72 13.89 -21.64
CA ILE A 61 18.13 12.67 -22.37
C ILE A 61 17.15 12.43 -23.51
N GLU A 62 17.59 12.78 -24.72
CA GLU A 62 16.80 12.73 -25.95
C GLU A 62 17.14 11.55 -26.86
N ARG A 63 18.06 10.68 -26.43
CA ARG A 63 18.42 9.43 -27.12
C ARG A 63 18.49 8.29 -26.11
N GLY A 64 18.10 7.08 -26.52
CA GLY A 64 18.21 5.89 -25.69
C GLY A 64 19.66 5.60 -25.37
N LEU A 65 20.08 5.79 -24.13
CA LEU A 65 21.46 5.62 -23.66
C LEU A 65 21.48 5.14 -22.20
N THR A 66 22.65 4.72 -21.73
CA THR A 66 22.87 4.44 -20.31
C THR A 66 23.62 5.60 -19.66
N LEU A 67 23.04 6.20 -18.62
CA LEU A 67 23.72 7.16 -17.74
C LEU A 67 24.05 6.44 -16.42
N ARG A 68 25.33 6.19 -16.20
CA ARG A 68 25.83 5.44 -15.05
C ARG A 68 26.72 6.29 -14.17
N GLY A 69 26.56 6.20 -12.86
CA GLY A 69 27.45 6.83 -11.90
C GLY A 69 28.62 5.95 -11.45
N GLU A 70 29.78 6.56 -11.23
CA GLU A 70 30.77 6.03 -10.28
C GLU A 70 30.31 6.34 -8.84
N ALA A 71 30.83 5.57 -7.88
CA ALA A 71 30.54 5.80 -6.46
C ALA A 71 30.84 7.26 -6.06
N GLY A 72 29.83 7.95 -5.52
CA GLY A 72 29.92 9.37 -5.14
C GLY A 72 29.62 10.36 -6.27
N SER A 73 29.16 9.90 -7.43
CA SER A 73 28.61 10.78 -8.47
C SER A 73 27.24 11.33 -8.07
N VAL A 74 27.04 12.63 -8.30
CA VAL A 74 25.81 13.35 -7.97
C VAL A 74 25.44 14.26 -9.15
N VAL A 75 24.20 14.19 -9.64
CA VAL A 75 23.63 15.21 -10.52
C VAL A 75 22.84 16.21 -9.69
N ASP A 76 23.23 17.47 -9.74
CA ASP A 76 22.67 18.55 -8.91
C ASP A 76 21.89 19.56 -9.77
N GLY A 77 20.59 19.70 -9.51
CA GLY A 77 19.71 20.64 -10.21
C GLY A 77 19.77 22.08 -9.71
N GLY A 78 20.54 22.37 -8.65
CA GLY A 78 20.71 23.73 -8.12
C GLY A 78 19.41 24.34 -7.56
N ARG A 79 18.47 23.50 -7.12
CA ARG A 79 17.12 23.85 -6.64
C ARG A 79 16.26 24.56 -7.69
N ARG A 80 16.39 24.17 -8.96
CA ARG A 80 15.63 24.75 -10.08
C ARG A 80 15.13 23.67 -11.02
N GLY A 81 13.82 23.66 -11.24
CA GLY A 81 13.20 22.78 -12.23
C GLY A 81 13.43 21.29 -11.96
N THR A 82 13.31 20.50 -13.01
CA THR A 82 13.61 19.06 -12.99
C THR A 82 15.11 18.81 -13.20
N VAL A 83 15.68 17.85 -12.48
CA VAL A 83 17.13 17.55 -12.54
C VAL A 83 17.48 16.68 -13.75
N LEU A 84 16.77 15.56 -13.93
CA LEU A 84 16.89 14.67 -15.09
C LEU A 84 15.57 14.58 -15.85
N GLU A 85 15.57 14.96 -17.12
CA GLU A 85 14.41 14.78 -18.02
C GLU A 85 14.71 13.68 -19.03
N ILE A 86 13.85 12.68 -19.10
CA ILE A 86 13.99 11.52 -19.99
C ILE A 86 12.84 11.57 -20.99
N VAL A 87 13.16 11.79 -22.26
CA VAL A 87 12.16 11.86 -23.35
C VAL A 87 12.39 10.80 -24.43
N ALA A 88 13.45 10.00 -24.29
CA ALA A 88 13.77 8.92 -25.20
C ALA A 88 13.47 7.54 -24.58
N PRO A 89 12.99 6.58 -25.40
CA PRO A 89 12.76 5.21 -24.94
C PRO A 89 14.07 4.48 -24.66
N GLY A 90 14.01 3.42 -23.85
CA GLY A 90 15.14 2.52 -23.60
C GLY A 90 16.31 3.15 -22.85
N VAL A 91 16.08 4.27 -22.14
CA VAL A 91 17.10 4.92 -21.31
C VAL A 91 17.29 4.14 -20.02
N VAL A 92 18.55 3.97 -19.61
CA VAL A 92 18.93 3.37 -18.33
C VAL A 92 19.64 4.41 -17.47
N ILE A 93 19.15 4.64 -16.25
CA ILE A 93 19.78 5.48 -15.23
C ILE A 93 20.20 4.58 -14.07
N GLU A 94 21.49 4.57 -13.72
CA GLU A 94 21.97 3.70 -12.64
C GLU A 94 23.16 4.22 -11.84
N ASP A 95 23.28 3.74 -10.60
CA ASP A 95 24.46 3.90 -9.72
C ASP A 95 24.86 5.35 -9.41
N LEU A 96 23.89 6.28 -9.36
CA LEU A 96 24.15 7.71 -9.14
C LEU A 96 23.18 8.34 -8.14
N ALA A 97 23.56 9.49 -7.60
CA ALA A 97 22.66 10.33 -6.80
C ALA A 97 22.11 11.50 -7.63
N VAL A 98 20.87 11.90 -7.35
CA VAL A 98 20.20 13.06 -7.95
C VAL A 98 19.68 13.93 -6.82
N ARG A 99 19.92 15.26 -6.89
CA ARG A 99 19.44 16.16 -5.84
C ARG A 99 19.09 17.55 -6.32
N GLY A 100 18.38 18.28 -5.47
CA GLY A 100 18.18 19.70 -5.62
C GLY A 100 17.26 20.03 -6.79
N SER A 101 16.11 19.35 -6.89
CA SER A 101 15.04 19.81 -7.79
C SER A 101 14.48 21.15 -7.32
N GLY A 102 13.73 21.84 -8.17
CA GLY A 102 12.93 22.98 -7.78
C GLY A 102 11.77 22.60 -6.83
N THR A 103 10.88 23.54 -6.57
CA THR A 103 9.81 23.44 -5.55
C THR A 103 8.42 23.72 -6.10
N ARG A 104 8.24 23.75 -7.43
CA ARG A 104 6.94 24.07 -8.03
C ARG A 104 6.21 22.82 -8.48
N ALA A 105 5.06 22.56 -7.86
CA ALA A 105 4.16 21.49 -8.28
C ALA A 105 3.58 21.73 -9.69
N LEU A 106 3.31 22.99 -10.06
CA LEU A 106 2.75 23.34 -11.37
C LEU A 106 3.65 22.94 -12.55
N THR A 107 4.98 23.01 -12.37
CA THR A 107 5.97 22.58 -13.36
C THR A 107 6.50 21.18 -13.11
N ILE A 108 5.96 20.48 -12.09
CA ILE A 108 6.33 19.12 -11.72
C ILE A 108 7.85 19.02 -11.52
N ASP A 109 8.41 19.94 -10.73
CA ASP A 109 9.85 19.98 -10.47
C ASP A 109 10.30 18.65 -9.81
N SER A 110 11.01 17.82 -10.57
CA SER A 110 11.30 16.42 -10.18
C SER A 110 12.79 16.14 -10.06
N GLY A 111 13.17 15.12 -9.31
CA GLY A 111 14.50 14.52 -9.44
C GLY A 111 14.66 13.90 -10.83
N ILE A 112 13.74 13.02 -11.21
CA ILE A 112 13.70 12.40 -12.54
C ILE A 112 12.29 12.53 -13.10
N HIS A 113 12.17 13.05 -14.32
CA HIS A 113 10.89 13.12 -15.05
C HIS A 113 10.98 12.33 -16.35
N VAL A 114 10.19 11.26 -16.48
CA VAL A 114 10.04 10.45 -17.69
C VAL A 114 8.81 10.90 -18.45
N ILE A 115 8.98 11.33 -19.70
CA ILE A 115 7.94 11.94 -20.51
C ILE A 115 7.77 11.13 -21.80
N ALA A 116 6.66 10.39 -21.90
CA ALA A 116 6.28 9.63 -23.10
C ALA A 116 7.39 8.70 -23.63
N ALA A 117 8.12 8.04 -22.72
CA ALA A 117 9.27 7.21 -23.03
C ALA A 117 9.10 5.79 -22.46
N GLY A 118 8.98 4.79 -23.33
CA GLY A 118 8.82 3.39 -22.93
C GLY A 118 10.14 2.67 -22.64
N GLY A 119 10.07 1.63 -21.81
CA GLY A 119 11.21 0.75 -21.48
C GLY A 119 12.34 1.46 -20.74
N VAL A 120 12.03 2.51 -19.98
CA VAL A 120 13.00 3.22 -19.15
C VAL A 120 13.28 2.41 -17.88
N VAL A 121 14.56 2.30 -17.52
CA VAL A 121 15.02 1.61 -16.31
C VAL A 121 15.76 2.60 -15.42
N ILE A 122 15.30 2.74 -14.18
CA ILE A 122 15.93 3.55 -13.14
C ILE A 122 16.28 2.61 -12.00
N ARG A 123 17.55 2.40 -11.71
CA ARG A 123 17.94 1.43 -10.68
C ARG A 123 19.13 1.84 -9.84
N ARG A 124 19.12 1.51 -8.54
CA ARG A 124 20.20 1.87 -7.60
C ARG A 124 20.51 3.38 -7.64
N VAL A 125 19.46 4.19 -7.72
CA VAL A 125 19.56 5.66 -7.70
C VAL A 125 19.15 6.18 -6.32
N ARG A 126 19.89 7.17 -5.84
CA ARG A 126 19.54 7.89 -4.61
C ARG A 126 19.01 9.28 -4.95
N LEU A 127 17.83 9.63 -4.45
CA LEU A 127 17.24 10.95 -4.61
C LEU A 127 17.15 11.63 -3.25
N ASP A 128 17.68 12.84 -3.13
CA ASP A 128 17.59 13.66 -1.91
C ASP A 128 17.24 15.11 -2.26
N ASP A 129 16.55 15.82 -1.38
CA ASP A 129 16.20 17.23 -1.57
C ASP A 129 15.48 17.45 -2.92
N VAL A 130 14.41 16.69 -3.15
CA VAL A 130 13.55 16.76 -4.33
C VAL A 130 12.08 16.94 -3.94
N LEU A 131 11.30 17.62 -4.78
CA LEU A 131 9.85 17.75 -4.60
C LEU A 131 9.15 16.47 -5.05
N TYR A 132 9.17 16.16 -6.34
CA TYR A 132 8.82 14.84 -6.85
C TYR A 132 10.09 14.00 -7.00
N GLY A 133 10.07 12.75 -6.57
CA GLY A 133 11.22 11.85 -6.76
C GLY A 133 11.37 11.47 -8.22
N ILE A 134 10.57 10.49 -8.64
CA ILE A 134 10.46 10.01 -10.01
C ILE A 134 9.03 10.26 -10.48
N TYR A 135 8.85 11.17 -11.43
CA TYR A 135 7.57 11.39 -12.10
C TYR A 135 7.63 10.74 -13.48
N ALA A 136 6.69 9.86 -13.79
CA ALA A 136 6.65 9.15 -15.07
C ALA A 136 5.25 9.25 -15.68
N GLU A 137 5.20 9.80 -16.89
CA GLU A 137 3.98 9.88 -17.68
C GLU A 137 4.11 9.17 -19.01
N ARG A 138 3.12 8.31 -19.33
CA ARG A 138 3.08 7.54 -20.58
C ARG A 138 4.38 6.75 -20.84
N ALA A 139 4.89 6.12 -19.80
CA ALA A 139 6.20 5.47 -19.78
C ALA A 139 6.09 3.94 -19.73
N THR A 140 5.38 3.33 -20.68
CA THR A 140 5.08 1.88 -20.70
C THR A 140 6.31 1.01 -20.41
N GLY A 141 6.16 0.04 -19.51
CA GLY A 141 7.26 -0.86 -19.14
C GLY A 141 8.36 -0.18 -18.30
N LEU A 142 8.01 0.87 -17.55
CA LEU A 142 8.91 1.53 -16.60
C LEU A 142 9.39 0.54 -15.54
N VAL A 143 10.69 0.52 -15.28
CA VAL A 143 11.29 -0.23 -14.17
C VAL A 143 11.96 0.74 -13.20
N VAL A 144 11.57 0.68 -11.93
CA VAL A 144 12.22 1.42 -10.83
C VAL A 144 12.63 0.44 -9.73
N GLU A 145 13.93 0.20 -9.59
CA GLU A 145 14.45 -0.86 -8.74
C GLU A 145 15.55 -0.41 -7.78
N ASP A 146 15.51 -0.89 -6.54
CA ASP A 146 16.56 -0.69 -5.53
C ASP A 146 16.93 0.80 -5.33
N CYS A 147 15.96 1.71 -5.47
CA CYS A 147 16.19 3.14 -5.32
C CYS A 147 15.88 3.62 -3.89
N HIS A 148 16.56 4.69 -3.47
CA HIS A 148 16.31 5.34 -2.19
C HIS A 148 15.87 6.79 -2.42
N LEU A 149 14.62 7.11 -2.12
CA LEU A 149 14.03 8.42 -2.36
C LEU A 149 13.71 9.08 -1.02
N HIS A 150 14.30 10.25 -0.79
CA HIS A 150 14.04 11.09 0.38
C HIS A 150 13.54 12.47 -0.07
N GLY A 151 12.28 12.77 0.26
CA GLY A 151 11.59 14.00 -0.13
C GLY A 151 11.78 15.15 0.87
N ARG A 152 10.85 16.11 0.82
CA ARG A 152 10.85 17.31 1.68
C ARG A 152 9.60 17.43 2.56
N ALA A 153 8.63 16.54 2.41
CA ALA A 153 7.37 16.61 3.12
C ALA A 153 7.54 16.23 4.58
N THR A 154 6.79 16.89 5.46
CA THR A 154 6.77 16.54 6.88
C THR A 154 5.79 15.38 7.11
N PRO A 155 6.17 14.30 7.81
CA PRO A 155 5.26 13.18 8.08
C PRO A 155 3.98 13.65 8.77
N GLY A 156 2.82 13.17 8.30
CA GLY A 156 1.50 13.56 8.79
C GLY A 156 1.01 14.97 8.40
N ASP A 157 1.79 15.76 7.65
CA ASP A 157 1.37 17.10 7.20
C ASP A 157 0.55 17.03 5.89
N PRO A 158 -0.78 17.26 5.93
CA PRO A 158 -1.60 17.17 4.73
C PRO A 158 -1.30 18.26 3.69
N SER A 159 -0.55 19.30 4.06
CA SER A 159 -0.13 20.38 3.15
C SER A 159 1.13 20.07 2.36
N GLY A 160 1.79 18.93 2.64
CA GLY A 160 2.93 18.47 1.86
C GLY A 160 2.59 18.27 0.38
N GLU A 161 3.55 18.57 -0.50
CA GLU A 161 3.46 18.40 -1.95
C GLU A 161 4.56 17.46 -2.44
N GLY A 162 4.36 16.87 -3.62
CA GLY A 162 5.36 16.06 -4.29
C GLY A 162 5.34 14.59 -3.86
N ASN A 163 5.18 13.70 -4.83
CA ASN A 163 5.14 12.25 -4.59
C ASN A 163 6.53 11.63 -4.80
N GLY A 164 6.81 10.52 -4.13
CA GLY A 164 8.06 9.78 -4.28
C GLY A 164 8.18 9.21 -5.69
N ILE A 165 7.33 8.24 -6.03
CA ILE A 165 7.16 7.75 -7.39
C ILE A 165 5.74 8.08 -7.85
N HIS A 166 5.60 8.92 -8.87
CA HIS A 166 4.33 9.24 -9.50
C HIS A 166 4.26 8.57 -10.88
N VAL A 167 3.28 7.71 -11.08
CA VAL A 167 3.09 6.95 -12.34
C VAL A 167 1.73 7.30 -12.94
N TRP A 168 1.74 7.93 -14.11
CA TRP A 168 0.53 8.40 -14.80
C TRP A 168 0.42 7.83 -16.20
N TYR A 169 -0.74 7.25 -16.55
CA TYR A 169 -1.00 6.60 -17.86
C TYR A 169 0.11 5.65 -18.33
N THR A 170 0.63 4.85 -17.40
CA THR A 170 1.81 4.02 -17.64
C THR A 170 1.47 2.57 -17.27
N PRO A 171 1.15 1.71 -18.25
CA PRO A 171 0.93 0.30 -18.01
C PRO A 171 2.25 -0.47 -17.85
N ASP A 172 2.15 -1.65 -17.25
CA ASP A 172 3.23 -2.64 -17.15
C ASP A 172 4.47 -2.13 -16.39
N ALA A 173 4.27 -1.23 -15.43
CA ALA A 173 5.35 -0.75 -14.58
C ALA A 173 5.76 -1.80 -13.54
N ARG A 174 7.05 -1.81 -13.19
CA ARG A 174 7.60 -2.61 -12.08
C ARG A 174 8.37 -1.69 -11.14
N LEU A 175 7.86 -1.56 -9.93
CA LEU A 175 8.48 -0.83 -8.83
C LEU A 175 8.89 -1.88 -7.79
N ALA A 176 10.17 -2.03 -7.51
CA ALA A 176 10.60 -3.06 -6.55
C ALA A 176 11.84 -2.70 -5.73
N GLY A 177 11.86 -3.11 -4.46
CA GLY A 177 13.02 -2.95 -3.57
C GLY A 177 13.37 -1.50 -3.22
N ASN A 178 12.44 -0.56 -3.41
CA ASN A 178 12.66 0.85 -3.18
C ASN A 178 12.41 1.23 -1.71
N THR A 179 13.15 2.22 -1.21
CA THR A 179 12.87 2.87 0.09
C THR A 179 12.43 4.30 -0.17
N ILE A 180 11.24 4.67 0.31
CA ILE A 180 10.61 5.96 0.02
C ILE A 180 10.07 6.58 1.31
N ASP A 181 10.54 7.79 1.61
CA ASP A 181 10.11 8.55 2.79
C ASP A 181 10.10 10.05 2.57
N HIS A 182 9.33 10.76 3.41
CA HIS A 182 9.18 12.23 3.37
C HIS A 182 8.62 12.78 2.05
N PHE A 183 7.71 12.07 1.39
CA PHE A 183 6.90 12.59 0.28
C PHE A 183 5.44 12.80 0.71
N GLN A 184 4.65 13.49 -0.11
CA GLN A 184 3.19 13.57 0.07
C GLN A 184 2.59 12.16 0.07
N ASP A 185 2.64 11.49 -1.08
CA ASP A 185 2.41 10.05 -1.22
C ASP A 185 3.73 9.38 -1.62
N GLY A 186 4.05 8.24 -1.00
CA GLY A 186 5.28 7.50 -1.33
C GLY A 186 5.26 7.00 -2.78
N ILE A 187 4.22 6.23 -3.13
CA ILE A 187 3.92 5.83 -4.51
C ILE A 187 2.50 6.27 -4.86
N TYR A 188 2.35 6.96 -5.98
CA TYR A 188 1.07 7.37 -6.53
C TYR A 188 0.88 6.81 -7.94
N LEU A 189 -0.14 5.96 -8.11
CA LEU A 189 -0.48 5.31 -9.37
C LEU A 189 -1.81 5.89 -9.89
N SER A 190 -1.83 6.45 -11.09
CA SER A 190 -3.04 6.96 -11.72
C SER A 190 -3.14 6.51 -13.17
N PHE A 191 -4.21 5.77 -13.50
CA PHE A 191 -4.34 5.10 -14.80
C PHE A 191 -3.12 4.23 -15.14
N ALA A 192 -2.52 3.59 -14.12
CA ALA A 192 -1.41 2.67 -14.25
C ALA A 192 -1.94 1.24 -14.02
N HIS A 193 -1.95 0.45 -15.08
CA HIS A 193 -2.54 -0.89 -15.09
C HIS A 193 -1.43 -1.95 -15.13
N ASN A 194 -1.76 -3.16 -14.66
CA ASN A 194 -0.84 -4.30 -14.66
C ASN A 194 0.54 -3.97 -14.03
N THR A 195 0.53 -3.15 -12.98
CA THR A 195 1.73 -2.70 -12.27
C THR A 195 2.06 -3.64 -11.12
N LEU A 196 3.33 -3.99 -10.98
CA LEU A 196 3.86 -4.71 -9.82
C LEU A 196 4.59 -3.72 -8.89
N VAL A 197 4.19 -3.70 -7.63
CA VAL A 197 4.86 -3.00 -6.53
C VAL A 197 5.28 -4.05 -5.52
N ALA A 198 6.59 -4.27 -5.34
CA ALA A 198 7.07 -5.43 -4.58
C ALA A 198 8.32 -5.17 -3.73
N HIS A 199 8.30 -5.65 -2.50
CA HIS A 199 9.41 -5.53 -1.54
C HIS A 199 9.86 -4.07 -1.30
N ASP A 200 8.96 -3.12 -1.50
CA ASP A 200 9.20 -1.70 -1.23
C ASP A 200 8.98 -1.39 0.25
N ARG A 201 9.71 -0.39 0.76
CA ARG A 201 9.56 0.17 2.11
C ARG A 201 9.08 1.62 2.00
N LEU A 202 7.84 1.88 2.42
CA LEU A 202 7.20 3.18 2.33
C LEU A 202 6.86 3.66 3.74
N GLN A 203 7.62 4.64 4.22
CA GLN A 203 7.55 5.08 5.60
C GLN A 203 7.56 6.58 5.76
N ASP A 204 6.96 7.07 6.85
CA ASP A 204 7.06 8.47 7.25
C ASP A 204 6.68 9.44 6.09
N ASN A 205 5.72 9.04 5.25
CA ASN A 205 5.15 9.93 4.24
C ASN A 205 4.04 10.77 4.85
N ALA A 206 3.81 11.95 4.27
CA ALA A 206 2.90 12.94 4.80
C ALA A 206 1.44 12.47 4.77
N ARG A 207 1.08 11.69 3.74
CA ARG A 207 -0.24 11.09 3.58
C ARG A 207 -0.14 9.58 3.41
N TYR A 208 0.01 9.08 2.20
CA TYR A 208 -0.15 7.66 1.93
C TYR A 208 1.20 7.00 1.62
N GLY A 209 1.39 5.77 2.10
CA GLY A 209 2.49 4.96 1.62
C GLY A 209 2.31 4.71 0.13
N LEU A 210 1.20 4.07 -0.24
CA LEU A 210 0.80 3.92 -1.64
C LEU A 210 -0.64 4.37 -1.89
N HIS A 211 -0.86 5.02 -3.02
CA HIS A 211 -2.15 5.53 -3.46
C HIS A 211 -2.44 5.10 -4.90
N THR A 212 -3.59 4.47 -5.15
CA THR A 212 -4.07 4.18 -6.50
C THR A 212 -5.32 5.00 -6.85
N MET A 213 -5.39 5.48 -8.08
CA MET A 213 -6.54 6.15 -8.68
C MET A 213 -6.82 5.56 -10.06
N TYR A 214 -8.00 4.98 -10.28
CA TYR A 214 -8.40 4.45 -11.60
C TYR A 214 -7.45 3.37 -12.16
N CYS A 215 -6.91 2.51 -11.29
CA CYS A 215 -5.96 1.46 -11.66
C CYS A 215 -6.65 0.09 -11.75
N GLN A 216 -6.06 -0.84 -12.51
CA GLN A 216 -6.64 -2.17 -12.74
C GLN A 216 -5.55 -3.23 -12.76
N GLN A 217 -5.81 -4.41 -12.19
CA GLN A 217 -4.93 -5.58 -12.28
C GLN A 217 -3.52 -5.34 -11.68
N ASN A 218 -3.42 -4.45 -10.70
CA ASN A 218 -2.15 -4.18 -10.03
C ASN A 218 -1.90 -5.18 -8.90
N ARG A 219 -0.62 -5.47 -8.65
CA ARG A 219 -0.17 -6.40 -7.62
C ARG A 219 0.73 -5.68 -6.63
N LEU A 220 0.34 -5.69 -5.36
CA LEU A 220 1.12 -5.15 -4.24
C LEU A 220 1.59 -6.33 -3.39
N VAL A 221 2.88 -6.66 -3.44
CA VAL A 221 3.40 -7.91 -2.89
C VAL A 221 4.54 -7.66 -1.91
N GLU A 222 4.41 -8.17 -0.69
CA GLU A 222 5.50 -8.19 0.30
C GLU A 222 6.15 -6.82 0.59
N ASN A 223 5.35 -5.75 0.57
CA ASN A 223 5.80 -4.40 0.89
C ASN A 223 5.64 -4.10 2.39
N LEU A 224 6.41 -3.12 2.88
CA LEU A 224 6.27 -2.56 4.22
C LEU A 224 5.74 -1.13 4.15
N PHE A 225 4.56 -0.90 4.72
CA PHE A 225 3.94 0.41 4.87
C PHE A 225 3.86 0.78 6.35
N THR A 226 4.61 1.80 6.80
CA THR A 226 4.65 2.13 8.23
C THR A 226 4.75 3.62 8.54
N ARG A 227 4.03 4.07 9.58
CA ARG A 227 4.01 5.48 10.03
C ARG A 227 3.59 6.47 8.93
N ASN A 228 2.61 6.08 8.12
CA ASN A 228 1.93 6.96 7.17
C ASN A 228 0.52 7.30 7.70
N VAL A 229 -0.16 8.29 7.12
CA VAL A 229 -1.60 8.55 7.39
C VAL A 229 -2.48 7.46 6.78
N ALA A 230 -2.09 6.88 5.65
CA ALA A 230 -2.60 5.57 5.25
C ALA A 230 -1.45 4.69 4.79
N GLY A 231 -1.44 3.42 5.20
CA GLY A 231 -0.47 2.47 4.65
C GLY A 231 -0.67 2.34 3.14
N VAL A 232 -1.87 1.91 2.76
CA VAL A 232 -2.30 1.80 1.36
C VAL A 232 -3.69 2.42 1.20
N ALA A 233 -3.85 3.28 0.21
CA ALA A 233 -5.13 3.86 -0.21
C ALA A 233 -5.46 3.40 -1.64
N ILE A 234 -6.47 2.55 -1.77
CA ILE A 234 -6.97 2.04 -3.05
C ILE A 234 -8.27 2.75 -3.36
N MET A 235 -8.24 3.61 -4.39
CA MET A 235 -9.38 4.45 -4.76
C MET A 235 -9.76 4.24 -6.23
N PHE A 236 -11.04 3.98 -6.49
CA PHE A 236 -11.58 3.76 -7.85
C PHE A 236 -10.81 2.72 -8.67
N SER A 237 -10.28 1.69 -8.03
CA SER A 237 -9.35 0.74 -8.63
C SER A 237 -9.82 -0.68 -8.35
N ASN A 238 -9.79 -1.58 -9.35
CA ASN A 238 -10.39 -2.91 -9.25
C ASN A 238 -9.41 -4.03 -9.65
N HIS A 239 -9.78 -5.27 -9.32
CA HIS A 239 -9.01 -6.47 -9.66
C HIS A 239 -7.56 -6.44 -9.14
N LEU A 240 -7.33 -5.86 -7.96
CA LEU A 240 -6.02 -5.81 -7.35
C LEU A 240 -5.71 -7.10 -6.59
N VAL A 241 -4.43 -7.46 -6.54
CA VAL A 241 -3.93 -8.49 -5.62
C VAL A 241 -3.00 -7.80 -4.61
N VAL A 242 -3.38 -7.81 -3.35
CA VAL A 242 -2.61 -7.24 -2.22
C VAL A 242 -2.21 -8.40 -1.33
N GLU A 243 -0.96 -8.81 -1.41
CA GLU A 243 -0.49 -10.08 -0.86
C GLU A 243 0.76 -9.92 0.02
N GLY A 244 0.73 -10.50 1.22
CA GLY A 244 1.93 -10.62 2.06
C GLY A 244 2.50 -9.30 2.57
N ASN A 245 1.74 -8.20 2.54
CA ASN A 245 2.24 -6.88 2.93
C ASN A 245 2.18 -6.68 4.45
N ASP A 246 3.19 -6.00 4.98
CA ASP A 246 3.23 -5.51 6.36
C ASP A 246 2.72 -4.06 6.42
N VAL A 247 1.57 -3.85 7.04
CA VAL A 247 0.93 -2.53 7.21
C VAL A 247 0.88 -2.21 8.69
N LEU A 248 1.89 -1.45 9.17
CA LEU A 248 2.24 -1.38 10.59
C LEU A 248 2.29 0.05 11.13
N HIS A 249 1.72 0.27 12.31
CA HIS A 249 1.89 1.53 13.06
C HIS A 249 1.43 2.79 12.31
N ASN A 250 0.42 2.68 11.44
CA ASN A 250 -0.23 3.84 10.83
C ASN A 250 -1.26 4.36 11.84
N ARG A 251 -0.83 5.31 12.68
CA ARG A 251 -1.62 5.86 13.80
C ARG A 251 -1.83 7.37 13.65
N GLY A 252 -3.05 7.83 13.87
CA GLY A 252 -3.39 9.25 13.81
C GLY A 252 -4.88 9.52 13.60
N PRO A 253 -5.29 10.79 13.58
CA PRO A 253 -6.65 11.16 13.25
C PRO A 253 -6.95 10.83 11.79
N ARG A 254 -8.04 10.08 11.53
CA ARG A 254 -8.45 9.65 10.18
C ARG A 254 -7.34 8.87 9.44
N THR A 255 -6.67 7.98 10.16
CA THR A 255 -5.55 7.17 9.68
C THR A 255 -5.95 5.71 9.49
N TYR A 256 -5.46 5.08 8.42
CA TYR A 256 -5.88 3.74 8.00
C TYR A 256 -4.69 2.84 7.68
N GLY A 257 -4.81 1.53 7.89
CA GLY A 257 -3.89 0.55 7.34
C GLY A 257 -4.15 0.41 5.85
N LEU A 258 -5.28 -0.22 5.51
CA LEU A 258 -5.83 -0.31 4.16
C LEU A 258 -7.11 0.54 4.07
N LEU A 259 -7.10 1.55 3.21
CA LEU A 259 -8.28 2.32 2.83
C LEU A 259 -8.76 1.84 1.47
N LEU A 260 -9.96 1.28 1.42
CA LEU A 260 -10.64 0.87 0.19
C LEU A 260 -11.83 1.79 -0.07
N ARG A 261 -11.79 2.52 -1.19
CA ARG A 261 -12.91 3.32 -1.67
C ARG A 261 -13.15 3.01 -3.14
N ASP A 262 -14.37 2.61 -3.48
CA ASP A 262 -14.71 2.24 -4.87
C ASP A 262 -13.76 1.15 -5.41
N CYS A 263 -13.50 0.12 -4.59
CA CYS A 263 -12.62 -1.00 -4.92
C CYS A 263 -13.43 -2.28 -5.04
N SER A 264 -13.42 -2.90 -6.22
CA SER A 264 -14.16 -4.14 -6.46
C SER A 264 -13.28 -5.29 -6.94
N ASP A 265 -13.74 -6.50 -6.66
CA ASP A 265 -13.20 -7.76 -7.21
C ASP A 265 -11.69 -7.93 -6.93
N GLY A 266 -11.20 -7.42 -5.81
CA GLY A 266 -9.81 -7.54 -5.35
C GLY A 266 -9.59 -8.71 -4.39
N GLU A 267 -8.33 -9.13 -4.29
CA GLU A 267 -7.86 -10.19 -3.39
C GLU A 267 -6.84 -9.62 -2.40
N PHE A 268 -7.12 -9.76 -1.11
CA PHE A 268 -6.29 -9.29 0.00
C PHE A 268 -5.87 -10.50 0.83
N ILE A 269 -4.65 -10.98 0.60
CA ILE A 269 -4.22 -12.29 1.04
C ILE A 269 -2.99 -12.18 1.94
N ASN A 270 -2.99 -12.86 3.09
CA ASN A 270 -1.80 -13.01 3.96
C ASN A 270 -1.14 -11.69 4.38
N ASN A 271 -1.87 -10.58 4.44
CA ASN A 271 -1.33 -9.29 4.88
C ASN A 271 -1.33 -9.20 6.41
N ARG A 272 -0.36 -8.47 6.97
CA ARG A 272 -0.25 -8.19 8.41
C ARG A 272 -0.61 -6.74 8.67
N LEU A 273 -1.81 -6.51 9.18
CA LEU A 273 -2.32 -5.21 9.59
C LEU A 273 -2.25 -5.09 11.11
N VAL A 274 -1.13 -4.55 11.59
CA VAL A 274 -0.83 -4.53 13.02
C VAL A 274 -0.68 -3.10 13.51
N ASP A 275 -1.36 -2.82 14.62
CA ASP A 275 -1.20 -1.58 15.37
C ASP A 275 -1.52 -0.29 14.60
N ASN A 276 -2.61 -0.32 13.82
CA ASN A 276 -3.13 0.83 13.10
C ASN A 276 -4.34 1.44 13.83
N THR A 277 -4.65 2.71 13.57
CA THR A 277 -5.88 3.33 14.10
C THR A 277 -7.14 2.64 13.57
N VAL A 278 -7.18 2.39 12.26
CA VAL A 278 -8.16 1.52 11.60
C VAL A 278 -7.36 0.58 10.71
N ALA A 279 -7.45 -0.74 10.90
CA ALA A 279 -6.72 -1.69 10.07
C ALA A 279 -7.26 -1.68 8.63
N ILE A 280 -8.57 -1.90 8.47
CA ILE A 280 -9.23 -1.92 7.16
C ILE A 280 -10.43 -0.99 7.19
N PHE A 281 -10.47 -0.03 6.27
CA PHE A 281 -11.61 0.84 6.02
C PHE A 281 -12.21 0.53 4.65
N MET A 282 -13.53 0.40 4.56
CA MET A 282 -14.23 0.08 3.32
C MET A 282 -15.44 0.99 3.08
N ASP A 283 -15.47 1.58 1.90
CA ASP A 283 -16.56 2.41 1.39
C ASP A 283 -16.80 2.11 -0.11
N ASN A 284 -18.04 1.80 -0.47
CA ASN A 284 -18.45 1.38 -1.81
C ASN A 284 -17.53 0.33 -2.45
N SER A 285 -17.05 -0.62 -1.64
CA SER A 285 -16.05 -1.60 -2.05
C SER A 285 -16.67 -2.99 -2.00
N ASN A 286 -16.70 -3.69 -3.13
CA ASN A 286 -17.63 -4.80 -3.37
C ASN A 286 -16.94 -6.05 -3.91
N ARG A 287 -17.44 -7.25 -3.56
CA ARG A 287 -16.93 -8.53 -4.08
C ARG A 287 -15.43 -8.77 -3.88
N ASN A 288 -14.85 -8.15 -2.84
CA ASN A 288 -13.46 -8.40 -2.48
C ASN A 288 -13.36 -9.67 -1.60
N ARG A 289 -12.22 -10.35 -1.70
CA ARG A 289 -11.88 -11.51 -0.87
C ARG A 289 -10.73 -11.16 0.05
N MET A 290 -10.93 -11.34 1.35
CA MET A 290 -9.90 -11.11 2.37
C MET A 290 -9.63 -12.42 3.10
N ARG A 291 -8.45 -12.99 2.89
CA ARG A 291 -8.11 -14.33 3.39
C ARG A 291 -6.72 -14.42 4.00
N GLY A 292 -6.57 -15.16 5.11
CA GLY A 292 -5.25 -15.42 5.71
C GLY A 292 -4.60 -14.19 6.34
N ASN A 293 -5.31 -13.07 6.47
CA ASN A 293 -4.72 -11.83 6.99
C ASN A 293 -4.62 -11.86 8.51
N LEU A 294 -3.58 -11.24 9.05
CA LEU A 294 -3.45 -10.92 10.48
C LEU A 294 -3.96 -9.50 10.71
N ILE A 295 -5.04 -9.36 11.48
CA ILE A 295 -5.63 -8.07 11.86
C ILE A 295 -5.51 -7.97 13.38
N GLN A 296 -4.44 -7.34 13.86
CA GLN A 296 -4.05 -7.42 15.26
C GLN A 296 -3.75 -6.07 15.92
N ASP A 297 -4.20 -5.91 17.17
CA ASP A 297 -3.88 -4.77 18.05
C ASP A 297 -4.25 -3.40 17.44
N ASN A 298 -5.27 -3.35 16.56
CA ASN A 298 -5.74 -2.10 15.96
C ASN A 298 -6.85 -1.47 16.82
N GLY A 299 -7.08 -0.17 16.65
CA GLY A 299 -8.26 0.47 17.23
C GLY A 299 -9.54 -0.15 16.65
N TRP A 300 -9.70 -0.05 15.34
CA TRP A 300 -10.73 -0.78 14.59
C TRP A 300 -10.09 -1.83 13.71
N GLY A 301 -10.51 -3.09 13.80
CA GLY A 301 -10.05 -4.16 12.90
C GLY A 301 -10.59 -3.93 11.48
N LEU A 302 -11.91 -3.94 11.36
CA LEU A 302 -12.64 -3.65 10.12
C LEU A 302 -13.72 -2.60 10.36
N LEU A 303 -13.64 -1.48 9.64
CA LEU A 303 -14.68 -0.45 9.59
C LEU A 303 -15.27 -0.42 8.18
N MET A 304 -16.53 -0.84 8.04
CA MET A 304 -17.19 -0.99 6.75
C MET A 304 -18.53 -0.24 6.73
N PHE A 305 -18.77 0.46 5.63
CA PHE A 305 -20.01 1.20 5.41
C PHE A 305 -21.04 0.36 4.64
N SER A 306 -22.32 0.73 4.78
CA SER A 306 -23.47 0.05 4.19
C SER A 306 -23.48 0.04 2.67
N SER A 307 -22.59 0.82 2.04
CA SER A 307 -22.34 0.84 0.60
C SER A 307 -21.55 -0.38 0.11
N CYS A 308 -20.99 -1.20 1.02
CA CYS A 308 -20.20 -2.38 0.67
C CYS A 308 -21.07 -3.65 0.63
N ASP A 309 -20.91 -4.46 -0.42
CA ASP A 309 -21.71 -5.64 -0.72
C ASP A 309 -20.89 -6.80 -1.27
N GLY A 310 -21.29 -8.02 -0.89
CA GLY A 310 -20.75 -9.26 -1.45
C GLY A 310 -19.27 -9.54 -1.16
N ASN A 311 -18.66 -8.86 -0.18
CA ASN A 311 -17.29 -9.16 0.25
C ASN A 311 -17.23 -10.43 1.11
N GLU A 312 -16.10 -11.11 1.09
CA GLU A 312 -15.85 -12.34 1.86
C GLU A 312 -14.61 -12.19 2.74
N PHE A 313 -14.75 -12.51 4.02
CA PHE A 313 -13.69 -12.53 5.02
C PHE A 313 -13.62 -13.93 5.60
N ALA A 314 -12.60 -14.70 5.25
CA ALA A 314 -12.45 -16.07 5.75
C ALA A 314 -10.98 -16.34 6.13
N GLU A 315 -10.76 -17.20 7.11
CA GLU A 315 -9.43 -17.62 7.56
C GLU A 315 -8.51 -16.46 7.96
N ASN A 316 -9.07 -15.35 8.43
CA ASN A 316 -8.29 -14.25 8.98
C ASN A 316 -8.11 -14.43 10.50
N ASN A 317 -7.00 -13.92 11.02
CA ASN A 317 -6.73 -13.84 12.45
C ASN A 317 -7.09 -12.46 12.97
N VAL A 318 -8.23 -12.32 13.64
CA VAL A 318 -8.70 -11.06 14.23
C VAL A 318 -8.44 -11.06 15.73
N ILE A 319 -7.37 -10.39 16.14
CA ILE A 319 -6.79 -10.54 17.48
C ILE A 319 -6.66 -9.20 18.19
N HIS A 320 -7.25 -9.07 19.37
CA HIS A 320 -7.06 -7.94 20.30
C HIS A 320 -7.27 -6.54 19.69
N ASN A 321 -8.16 -6.41 18.70
CA ASN A 321 -8.59 -5.09 18.23
C ASN A 321 -9.58 -4.51 19.26
N ASP A 322 -9.53 -3.20 19.53
CA ASP A 322 -10.48 -2.58 20.48
C ASP A 322 -11.93 -2.75 19.98
N TYR A 323 -12.12 -2.67 18.67
CA TYR A 323 -13.34 -3.00 17.96
C TYR A 323 -13.04 -3.94 16.78
N PRO A 324 -13.31 -5.25 16.87
CA PRO A 324 -13.02 -6.19 15.79
C PRO A 324 -13.69 -5.83 14.46
N VAL A 325 -15.01 -5.61 14.47
CA VAL A 325 -15.78 -5.19 13.28
C VAL A 325 -16.80 -4.12 13.66
N ALA A 326 -16.89 -3.09 12.81
CA ALA A 326 -17.88 -2.03 12.92
C ALA A 326 -18.60 -1.80 11.60
N LEU A 327 -19.92 -1.96 11.64
CA LEU A 327 -20.84 -1.77 10.51
C LEU A 327 -21.87 -0.69 10.87
N ASP A 328 -22.32 0.09 9.89
CA ASP A 328 -23.51 0.96 10.01
C ASP A 328 -24.77 0.36 9.35
N MET A 329 -24.77 -0.95 9.15
CA MET A 329 -25.88 -1.70 8.57
C MET A 329 -26.33 -2.83 9.48
N ARG A 330 -27.65 -2.97 9.62
CA ARG A 330 -28.24 -4.10 10.35
C ARG A 330 -28.22 -5.39 9.54
N ARG A 331 -28.44 -5.30 8.23
CA ARG A 331 -28.43 -6.44 7.29
C ARG A 331 -27.30 -6.26 6.30
N THR A 332 -26.65 -7.35 5.93
CA THR A 332 -25.51 -7.33 5.02
C THR A 332 -25.40 -8.62 4.23
N ASN A 333 -24.97 -8.54 2.96
CA ASN A 333 -24.60 -9.72 2.17
C ASN A 333 -23.10 -10.02 2.23
N ASN A 334 -22.33 -9.22 2.99
CA ASN A 334 -20.93 -9.52 3.24
C ASN A 334 -20.85 -10.76 4.16
N ARG A 335 -19.94 -11.67 3.84
CA ARG A 335 -19.77 -12.94 4.56
C ARG A 335 -18.51 -12.89 5.40
N PHE A 336 -18.60 -13.39 6.63
CA PHE A 336 -17.46 -13.59 7.53
C PHE A 336 -17.04 -15.07 7.57
N ASP A 337 -17.32 -15.80 6.48
CA ASP A 337 -16.92 -17.18 6.24
C ASP A 337 -17.00 -17.50 4.74
N ASP A 338 -16.41 -18.60 4.30
CA ASP A 338 -16.45 -19.10 2.91
C ASP A 338 -17.51 -20.19 2.67
N GLY A 339 -18.37 -20.46 3.66
CA GLY A 339 -19.34 -21.55 3.65
C GLY A 339 -18.85 -22.86 4.26
N ALA A 340 -17.58 -22.98 4.61
CA ALA A 340 -17.01 -24.12 5.33
C ALA A 340 -16.12 -23.69 6.51
N ARG A 341 -15.41 -22.57 6.39
CA ARG A 341 -14.47 -22.03 7.37
C ARG A 341 -14.63 -20.52 7.51
N GLY A 342 -14.57 -20.06 8.75
CA GLY A 342 -14.67 -18.67 9.16
C GLY A 342 -13.33 -18.07 9.52
N ASN A 343 -13.34 -17.11 10.43
CA ASN A 343 -12.17 -16.42 10.94
C ASN A 343 -11.85 -16.87 12.37
N TYR A 344 -10.60 -16.66 12.78
CA TYR A 344 -10.22 -16.77 14.18
C TYR A 344 -10.47 -15.44 14.90
N TRP A 345 -11.18 -15.49 16.03
CA TRP A 345 -11.48 -14.32 16.86
C TRP A 345 -10.92 -14.55 18.26
N SER A 346 -10.11 -13.60 18.77
CA SER A 346 -9.43 -13.78 20.07
C SER A 346 -10.36 -13.89 21.28
N ASP A 347 -11.63 -13.48 21.14
CA ASP A 347 -12.68 -13.57 22.18
C ASP A 347 -13.75 -14.63 21.85
N ASN A 348 -13.50 -15.50 20.87
CA ASN A 348 -14.38 -16.61 20.52
C ASN A 348 -14.47 -17.61 21.68
N ALA A 349 -15.65 -18.21 21.85
CA ALA A 349 -15.85 -19.28 22.82
C ALA A 349 -15.38 -20.62 22.21
N PRO A 350 -14.61 -21.45 22.95
CA PRO A 350 -13.98 -22.64 22.38
C PRO A 350 -14.88 -23.88 22.47
N TYR A 351 -16.07 -23.84 21.87
CA TYR A 351 -16.98 -24.99 21.85
C TYR A 351 -16.82 -25.78 20.55
N ASP A 352 -16.27 -26.98 20.64
CA ASP A 352 -16.08 -27.89 19.51
C ASP A 352 -16.32 -29.33 19.99
N LEU A 353 -17.50 -29.85 19.68
CA LEU A 353 -17.95 -31.17 20.12
C LEU A 353 -17.56 -32.29 19.16
N ASP A 354 -17.26 -31.98 17.90
CA ASP A 354 -16.88 -32.95 16.87
C ASP A 354 -15.39 -32.94 16.49
N ASP A 355 -14.60 -32.06 17.13
CA ASP A 355 -13.13 -31.95 17.07
C ASP A 355 -12.62 -31.61 15.65
N ASP A 356 -13.36 -30.78 14.92
CA ASP A 356 -13.03 -30.36 13.55
C ASP A 356 -12.23 -29.03 13.49
N GLY A 357 -12.03 -28.38 14.64
CA GLY A 357 -11.30 -27.11 14.77
C GLY A 357 -12.14 -25.87 14.46
N VAL A 358 -13.44 -26.03 14.23
CA VAL A 358 -14.44 -24.99 14.05
C VAL A 358 -15.34 -24.97 15.28
N SER A 359 -15.74 -23.77 15.74
CA SER A 359 -16.67 -23.68 16.86
C SER A 359 -18.12 -23.95 16.42
N ASP A 360 -18.79 -24.85 17.13
CA ASP A 360 -20.21 -25.20 16.98
C ASP A 360 -21.16 -24.01 17.20
N VAL A 361 -20.66 -22.95 17.83
CA VAL A 361 -21.41 -21.72 18.11
C VAL A 361 -21.00 -20.63 17.10
N PRO A 362 -21.94 -20.07 16.31
CA PRO A 362 -21.66 -18.95 15.45
C PRO A 362 -21.20 -17.71 16.22
N TYR A 363 -20.27 -16.94 15.64
CA TYR A 363 -19.73 -15.73 16.24
C TYR A 363 -20.37 -14.48 15.62
N SER A 364 -20.76 -13.50 16.44
CA SER A 364 -21.31 -12.22 15.99
C SER A 364 -20.26 -11.12 16.14
N PRO A 365 -19.63 -10.65 15.05
CA PRO A 365 -18.46 -9.77 15.14
C PRO A 365 -18.76 -8.29 15.43
N VAL A 366 -20.03 -7.88 15.40
CA VAL A 366 -20.46 -6.49 15.61
C VAL A 366 -21.13 -6.34 16.97
N THR A 367 -20.56 -5.51 17.84
CA THR A 367 -21.12 -5.18 19.16
C THR A 367 -21.90 -3.86 19.14
N ALA A 368 -22.91 -3.70 20.00
CA ALA A 368 -23.67 -2.44 20.07
C ALA A 368 -22.80 -1.27 20.53
N PHE A 369 -21.78 -1.55 21.34
CA PHE A 369 -20.82 -0.54 21.76
C PHE A 369 -19.94 -0.04 20.60
N ALA A 370 -19.55 -0.91 19.65
CA ALA A 370 -18.88 -0.48 18.42
C ALA A 370 -19.76 0.47 17.59
N PHE A 371 -21.06 0.16 17.49
CA PHE A 371 -22.04 1.00 16.81
C PHE A 371 -22.15 2.40 17.44
N LEU A 372 -22.26 2.47 18.79
CA LEU A 372 -22.32 3.74 19.51
C LEU A 372 -21.00 4.53 19.45
N SER A 373 -19.87 3.85 19.55
CA SER A 373 -18.54 4.48 19.55
C SER A 373 -18.19 5.09 18.18
N LYS A 374 -18.73 4.55 17.09
CA LYS A 374 -18.65 5.19 15.76
C LYS A 374 -19.33 6.56 15.74
N GLN A 375 -20.48 6.70 16.41
CA GLN A 375 -21.25 7.94 16.46
C GLN A 375 -20.71 8.92 17.50
N TYR A 376 -20.20 8.40 18.62
CA TYR A 376 -19.66 9.16 19.74
C TYR A 376 -18.26 8.65 20.11
N PRO A 377 -17.20 9.12 19.43
CA PRO A 377 -15.83 8.63 19.63
C PRO A 377 -15.32 8.76 21.08
N ASP A 378 -15.81 9.75 21.83
CA ASP A 378 -15.44 9.97 23.23
C ASP A 378 -15.84 8.80 24.14
N LEU A 379 -16.79 7.95 23.72
CA LEU A 379 -17.15 6.75 24.45
C LEU A 379 -16.00 5.73 24.52
N ALA A 380 -14.96 5.85 23.70
CA ALA A 380 -13.82 4.92 23.69
C ALA A 380 -13.17 4.74 25.08
N ILE A 381 -13.24 5.75 25.97
CA ILE A 381 -12.75 5.63 27.36
C ILE A 381 -13.48 4.54 28.17
N LEU A 382 -14.70 4.19 27.77
CA LEU A 382 -15.55 3.18 28.41
C LEU A 382 -15.36 1.78 27.83
N ALA A 383 -14.52 1.59 26.80
CA ALA A 383 -14.41 0.34 26.06
C ALA A 383 -14.11 -0.89 26.93
N ARG A 384 -13.36 -0.70 28.02
CA ARG A 384 -13.00 -1.75 28.99
C ARG A 384 -13.76 -1.65 30.31
N SER A 385 -14.88 -0.91 30.33
CA SER A 385 -15.70 -0.75 31.52
C SER A 385 -16.56 -1.99 31.80
N PRO A 386 -16.94 -2.26 33.06
CA PRO A 386 -17.88 -3.32 33.40
C PRO A 386 -19.24 -3.19 32.69
N ALA A 387 -19.66 -1.96 32.37
CA ALA A 387 -20.90 -1.71 31.65
C ALA A 387 -20.87 -2.25 30.22
N VAL A 388 -19.75 -2.09 29.51
CA VAL A 388 -19.57 -2.64 28.16
C VAL A 388 -19.50 -4.17 28.20
N ALA A 389 -18.84 -4.75 29.21
CA ALA A 389 -18.82 -6.20 29.40
C ALA A 389 -20.23 -6.76 29.65
N ALA A 390 -21.04 -6.11 30.49
CA ALA A 390 -22.43 -6.49 30.73
C ALA A 390 -23.30 -6.37 29.47
N LEU A 391 -23.09 -5.32 28.66
CA LEU A 391 -23.78 -5.15 27.37
C LEU A 391 -23.45 -6.29 26.41
N GLY A 392 -22.19 -6.70 26.31
CA GLY A 392 -21.79 -7.86 25.49
C GLY A 392 -22.45 -9.18 25.92
N VAL A 393 -22.66 -9.39 27.23
CA VAL A 393 -23.42 -10.56 27.72
C VAL A 393 -24.89 -10.45 27.33
N ALA A 394 -25.50 -9.26 27.47
CA ALA A 394 -26.89 -9.03 27.09
C ALA A 394 -27.13 -9.29 25.59
N GLU A 395 -26.22 -8.87 24.71
CA GLU A 395 -26.28 -9.12 23.26
C GLU A 395 -26.24 -10.61 22.88
N ARG A 396 -25.53 -11.42 23.67
CA ARG A 396 -25.48 -12.88 23.47
C ARG A 396 -26.78 -13.56 23.88
N VAL A 397 -27.40 -13.12 24.98
CA VAL A 397 -28.64 -13.70 25.52
C VAL A 397 -29.89 -13.18 24.82
N ILE A 398 -29.88 -11.93 24.35
CA ILE A 398 -31.04 -11.24 23.76
C ILE A 398 -30.69 -10.85 22.31
N PRO A 399 -30.94 -11.71 21.30
CA PRO A 399 -30.62 -11.43 19.91
C PRO A 399 -31.22 -10.13 19.35
N ALA A 400 -32.37 -9.70 19.89
CA ALA A 400 -33.00 -8.44 19.51
C ALA A 400 -32.16 -7.19 19.82
N MET A 401 -31.17 -7.29 20.71
CA MET A 401 -30.25 -6.19 21.05
C MET A 401 -29.03 -6.12 20.11
N ARG A 402 -28.85 -7.10 19.22
CA ARG A 402 -27.71 -7.10 18.30
C ARG A 402 -27.89 -5.98 17.26
N PRO A 403 -26.87 -5.15 17.04
CA PRO A 403 -26.95 -4.03 16.09
C PRO A 403 -26.95 -4.52 14.63
N SER A 404 -26.44 -5.72 14.37
CA SER A 404 -26.30 -6.30 13.04
C SER A 404 -26.56 -7.81 13.03
N GLU A 405 -27.02 -8.30 11.89
CA GLU A 405 -27.21 -9.72 11.55
C GLU A 405 -25.93 -10.35 10.98
N ALA A 406 -24.84 -9.57 10.85
CA ALA A 406 -23.53 -10.10 10.47
C ALA A 406 -23.11 -11.21 11.45
N VAL A 407 -22.68 -12.34 10.88
CA VAL A 407 -22.31 -13.54 11.62
C VAL A 407 -21.21 -14.28 10.87
N ASP A 408 -20.27 -14.81 11.62
CA ASP A 408 -19.36 -15.86 11.18
C ASP A 408 -19.96 -17.19 11.62
N ARG A 409 -20.31 -18.03 10.65
CA ARG A 409 -21.00 -19.32 10.91
C ARG A 409 -20.04 -20.43 11.28
N PHE A 410 -18.75 -20.27 10.95
CA PHE A 410 -17.73 -21.31 11.09
C PHE A 410 -16.47 -20.75 11.78
N PRO A 411 -16.60 -20.09 12.95
CA PRO A 411 -15.47 -19.42 13.57
C PRO A 411 -14.40 -20.42 13.99
N LEU A 412 -13.14 -20.12 13.68
CA LEU A 412 -12.01 -21.02 13.95
C LEU A 412 -11.61 -20.96 15.43
N LEU A 413 -11.18 -22.10 15.98
CA LEU A 413 -10.70 -22.21 17.36
C LEU A 413 -9.23 -21.85 17.52
N GLU A 414 -8.44 -22.05 16.47
CA GLU A 414 -7.01 -21.75 16.46
C GLU A 414 -6.69 -20.72 15.36
N PRO A 415 -5.69 -19.86 15.59
CA PRO A 415 -5.20 -18.96 14.55
C PRO A 415 -4.67 -19.73 13.33
N VAL A 416 -4.96 -19.20 12.15
CA VAL A 416 -4.42 -19.71 10.88
C VAL A 416 -2.95 -19.30 10.75
N ALA A 417 -2.12 -20.16 10.15
CA ALA A 417 -0.73 -19.82 9.88
C ALA A 417 -0.65 -18.67 8.85
N VAL A 418 -0.01 -17.57 9.22
CA VAL A 418 0.20 -16.42 8.33
C VAL A 418 1.56 -16.61 7.63
N SER A 419 1.54 -16.89 6.33
CA SER A 419 2.75 -17.06 5.53
C SER A 419 3.34 -15.70 5.17
N GLY A 420 4.45 -15.32 5.83
CA GLY A 420 5.20 -14.11 5.52
C GLY A 420 5.86 -13.47 6.74
N GLY A 421 7.18 -13.62 6.88
CA GLY A 421 8.01 -12.81 7.78
C GLY A 421 8.27 -13.37 9.19
N GLY A 422 9.42 -14.05 9.33
CA GLY A 422 10.28 -14.12 10.53
C GLY A 422 9.63 -14.09 11.93
N THR A 423 9.70 -15.23 12.62
CA THR A 423 9.50 -15.42 14.07
C THR A 423 9.68 -14.16 14.93
N ARG A 424 8.58 -13.59 15.44
CA ARG A 424 8.59 -12.82 16.69
C ARG A 424 7.55 -13.41 17.64
N ARG A 425 8.11 -14.22 18.55
CA ARG A 425 7.60 -14.77 19.80
C ARG A 425 6.20 -14.24 20.22
N ALA A 426 5.22 -15.14 20.25
CA ALA A 426 3.93 -14.92 20.88
C ALA A 426 4.13 -14.38 22.32
N PRO A 427 3.37 -13.37 22.77
CA PRO A 427 3.37 -12.99 24.17
C PRO A 427 2.87 -14.18 25.00
N ARG A 428 3.55 -14.43 26.13
CA ARG A 428 3.13 -15.43 27.12
C ARG A 428 1.68 -15.17 27.52
N ALA A 429 0.86 -16.22 27.47
CA ALA A 429 -0.49 -16.22 28.00
C ALA A 429 -0.52 -15.64 29.42
N THR A 430 -1.14 -14.47 29.57
CA THR A 430 -1.55 -13.97 30.88
C THR A 430 -2.82 -14.73 31.29
N ALA A 431 -2.88 -15.10 32.58
CA ALA A 431 -3.96 -15.91 33.12
C ALA A 431 -5.36 -15.36 32.76
N PRO A 432 -6.33 -16.24 32.49
CA PRO A 432 -7.66 -15.84 32.02
C PRO A 432 -8.44 -15.02 33.06
N ALA A 433 -9.17 -14.02 32.56
CA ALA A 433 -9.91 -13.01 33.33
C ALA A 433 -11.07 -13.54 34.20
N TRP A 434 -11.32 -14.86 34.26
CA TRP A 434 -12.33 -15.43 35.16
C TRP A 434 -11.91 -15.41 36.64
N ALA A 435 -10.61 -15.27 36.94
CA ALA A 435 -10.14 -15.10 38.31
C ALA A 435 -10.61 -13.77 38.95
N THR A 436 -10.88 -12.75 38.14
CA THR A 436 -11.44 -11.46 38.59
C THR A 436 -12.98 -11.44 38.63
N LEU A 437 -13.66 -12.38 37.98
CA LEU A 437 -15.13 -12.48 37.99
C LEU A 437 -15.68 -13.09 39.30
N ALA A 438 -14.89 -13.90 40.00
CA ALA A 438 -15.26 -14.44 41.31
C ALA A 438 -15.42 -13.35 42.39
N GLY A 439 -14.73 -12.21 42.26
CA GLY A 439 -14.82 -11.09 43.19
C GLY A 439 -16.06 -10.21 43.02
N PHE A 440 -16.57 -10.07 41.79
CA PHE A 440 -17.73 -9.20 41.50
C PHE A 440 -19.08 -9.92 41.62
N GLY A 441 -19.13 -11.24 41.40
CA GLY A 441 -20.35 -12.03 41.62
C GLY A 441 -20.85 -11.99 43.07
N ALA A 442 -19.93 -11.86 44.04
CA ALA A 442 -20.27 -11.75 45.46
C ALA A 442 -20.92 -10.40 45.81
N LEU A 443 -20.56 -9.30 45.13
CA LEU A 443 -21.10 -7.96 45.41
C LEU A 443 -22.48 -7.73 44.77
N ALA A 444 -22.75 -8.33 43.61
CA ALA A 444 -24.08 -8.25 42.97
C ALA A 444 -25.16 -9.05 43.72
N LEU A 445 -24.79 -10.16 44.36
CA LEU A 445 -25.74 -10.99 45.12
C LEU A 445 -26.20 -10.30 46.43
N PHE A 446 -25.33 -9.53 47.09
CA PHE A 446 -25.69 -8.75 48.28
C PHE A 446 -26.56 -7.53 47.96
N GLY A 447 -26.37 -6.90 46.79
CA GLY A 447 -27.21 -5.79 46.33
C GLY A 447 -28.65 -6.20 46.00
N LEU A 448 -28.83 -7.35 45.33
CA LEU A 448 -30.18 -7.86 45.00
C LEU A 448 -30.96 -8.38 46.22
N LEU A 449 -30.26 -8.97 47.22
CA LEU A 449 -30.90 -9.42 48.47
C LEU A 449 -31.32 -8.26 49.39
N GLY A 450 -30.67 -7.09 49.29
CA GLY A 450 -31.07 -5.87 49.98
C GLY A 450 -32.36 -5.24 49.42
N LEU A 451 -32.55 -5.28 48.10
CA LEU A 451 -33.73 -4.76 47.43
C LEU A 451 -34.99 -5.63 47.66
N LEU A 452 -34.83 -6.94 47.82
CA LEU A 452 -35.94 -7.86 48.12
C LEU A 452 -36.43 -7.82 49.58
N ARG A 453 -35.67 -7.22 50.50
CA ARG A 453 -36.07 -7.04 51.92
C ARG A 453 -36.75 -5.70 52.21
N GLY A 454 -36.73 -4.74 51.29
CA GLY A 454 -37.38 -3.43 51.43
C GLY A 454 -38.89 -3.40 51.12
N TRP A 455 -39.49 -4.54 50.78
CA TRP A 455 -40.89 -4.66 50.33
C TRP A 455 -41.79 -5.42 51.32
N ARG A 456 -41.57 -5.24 52.63
CA ARG A 456 -42.59 -5.52 53.65
C ARG A 456 -42.72 -4.32 54.59
N ALA A 457 -43.92 -3.77 54.56
CA ALA A 457 -44.41 -2.51 55.12
C ALA A 457 -44.41 -2.48 56.68
N PRO A 458 -44.88 -1.41 57.33
CA PRO A 458 -46.29 -0.98 57.24
C PRO A 458 -46.54 0.32 56.45
#